data_AF-A0A0B1SPF8-F1
#
_entry.id   AF-A0A0B1SPF8-F1
#
_cell.length_a   1.000
_cell.length_b   1.000
_cell.length_c   1.000
_cell.angle_alpha   90.00
_cell.angle_beta   90.00
_cell.angle_gamma   90.00
#
_symmetry.space_group_name_H-M   'P 1'
#
loop_
_entity.id
_entity.type
_entity.pdbx_description
1 polymer ?
#
loop_
_entity_poly.entity_id
_entity_poly.type
_entity_poly.pdbx_seq_one_letter_code
_entity_poly.pdbx_strand_id
1 'polypeptide(L)'
;MAVDAPYSQVHDAILGKLPEKIINYIGENDNSGQYTLFSHVKKNLEKILWSDLDFDNYVEAMTMDWSSNEHLEKLTRFKYDAKYKLLNEEEKAIWDKAIQRVYGNIDWLTNNAKPILDWIKGHE
;
A
#
# COMPACT_ATOMS: atom_id res chain seq x y z
N MET A 1 -8.10 -23.97 11.07
CA MET A 1 -8.11 -22.63 10.45
C MET A 1 -6.70 -22.32 10.02
N ALA A 2 -6.42 -22.36 8.71
CA ALA A 2 -5.13 -21.93 8.19
C ALA A 2 -5.06 -20.41 8.34
N VAL A 3 -4.05 -19.91 9.05
CA VAL A 3 -3.70 -18.50 8.96
C VAL A 3 -3.14 -18.32 7.55
N ASP A 4 -3.78 -17.49 6.72
CA ASP A 4 -3.28 -17.18 5.38
C ASP A 4 -1.81 -16.77 5.51
N ALA A 5 -0.93 -17.50 4.81
CA ALA A 5 0.52 -17.35 4.92
C ALA A 5 1.01 -15.87 4.81
N PRO A 6 0.44 -15.01 3.95
CA PRO A 6 0.79 -13.59 3.89
C PRO A 6 0.55 -12.85 5.22
N TYR A 7 -0.55 -13.13 5.92
CA TYR A 7 -0.85 -12.48 7.21
C TYR A 7 0.13 -12.89 8.30
N SER A 8 0.61 -14.13 8.30
CA SER A 8 1.63 -14.59 9.24
C SER A 8 2.98 -13.90 9.01
N GLN A 9 3.35 -13.67 7.75
CA GLN A 9 4.60 -13.02 7.38
C GLN A 9 4.59 -11.52 7.69
N VAL A 10 3.48 -10.82 7.45
CA VAL A 10 3.31 -9.42 7.88
C VAL A 10 3.46 -9.32 9.39
N HIS A 11 2.83 -10.23 10.14
CA HIS A 11 2.93 -10.24 11.60
C HIS A 11 4.35 -10.49 12.10
N ASP A 12 5.07 -11.44 11.51
CA ASP A 12 6.45 -11.75 11.90
C ASP A 12 7.44 -10.64 11.52
N ALA A 13 7.21 -9.91 10.42
CA ALA A 13 7.98 -8.72 10.07
C ALA A 13 7.77 -7.59 11.09
N ILE A 14 6.52 -7.34 11.51
CA ILE A 14 6.19 -6.34 12.55
C ILE A 14 6.80 -6.70 13.90
N LEU A 15 6.95 -8.00 14.21
CA LEU A 15 7.63 -8.46 15.42
C LEU A 15 9.16 -8.46 15.32
N GLY A 16 9.74 -7.97 14.21
CA GLY A 16 11.19 -7.98 13.96
C GLY A 16 11.79 -9.38 13.77
N LYS A 17 10.96 -10.42 13.62
CA LYS A 17 11.40 -11.80 13.39
C LYS A 17 11.81 -12.05 11.94
N LEU A 18 11.33 -11.22 11.03
CA LEU A 18 11.70 -11.21 9.63
C LEU A 18 12.32 -9.87 9.24
N PRO A 19 13.25 -9.84 8.28
CA PRO A 19 13.78 -8.60 7.74
C PRO A 19 12.66 -7.73 7.15
N GLU A 20 12.76 -6.42 7.37
CA GLU A 20 11.76 -5.44 6.92
C GLU A 20 11.46 -5.52 5.41
N LYS A 21 12.48 -5.83 4.59
CA LYS A 21 12.34 -6.05 3.13
C LYS A 21 11.26 -7.06 2.73
N ILE A 22 10.81 -7.93 3.64
CA ILE A 22 9.70 -8.84 3.39
C ILE A 22 8.39 -8.08 3.17
N ILE A 23 8.17 -6.93 3.81
CA ILE A 23 6.98 -6.10 3.56
C ILE A 23 6.95 -5.63 2.10
N ASN A 24 8.09 -5.23 1.53
CA ASN A 24 8.18 -4.81 0.13
C ASN A 24 7.86 -5.98 -0.80
N TYR A 25 8.41 -7.17 -0.53
CA TYR A 25 8.09 -8.37 -1.28
C TYR A 25 6.58 -8.72 -1.23
N ILE A 26 5.94 -8.56 -0.06
CA ILE A 26 4.50 -8.78 0.07
C ILE A 26 3.73 -7.76 -0.76
N GLY A 27 4.09 -6.47 -0.68
CA GLY A 27 3.46 -5.41 -1.47
C GLY A 27 3.58 -5.63 -2.98
N GLU A 28 4.79 -5.93 -3.47
CA GLU A 28 5.06 -6.22 -4.89
C GLU A 28 4.27 -7.41 -5.45
N ASN A 29 3.89 -8.35 -4.58
CA ASN A 29 3.20 -9.58 -4.95
C ASN A 29 1.72 -9.59 -4.49
N ASP A 30 1.18 -8.46 -4.03
CA ASP A 30 -0.24 -8.32 -3.63
C ASP A 30 -1.16 -8.05 -4.84
N ASN A 31 -0.82 -8.65 -5.98
CA ASN A 31 -1.53 -8.54 -7.26
C ASN A 31 -2.83 -9.35 -7.31
N SER A 32 -3.21 -9.99 -6.19
CA SER A 32 -4.44 -10.78 -6.05
C SER A 32 -5.69 -9.95 -5.71
N GLY A 33 -5.54 -8.63 -5.50
CA GLY A 33 -6.64 -7.76 -5.05
C GLY A 33 -7.07 -8.02 -3.60
N GLN A 34 -6.27 -8.78 -2.84
CA GLN A 34 -6.51 -9.02 -1.41
C GLN A 34 -6.16 -7.80 -0.55
N TYR A 35 -5.34 -6.89 -1.08
CA TYR A 35 -4.89 -5.68 -0.39
C TYR A 35 -4.39 -6.03 1.02
N THR A 36 -3.54 -7.05 1.10
CA THR A 36 -3.08 -7.70 2.32
C THR A 36 -2.53 -6.69 3.32
N LEU A 37 -1.61 -5.81 2.88
CA LEU A 37 -1.00 -4.80 3.74
C LEU A 37 -2.02 -3.73 4.18
N PHE A 38 -2.94 -3.35 3.29
CA PHE A 38 -4.01 -2.38 3.61
C PHE A 38 -5.03 -2.96 4.60
N SER A 39 -5.46 -4.20 4.37
CA SER A 39 -6.34 -4.94 5.27
C SER A 39 -5.70 -5.12 6.64
N HIS A 40 -4.38 -5.33 6.67
CA HIS A 40 -3.62 -5.46 7.90
C HIS A 40 -3.52 -4.12 8.66
N VAL A 41 -3.17 -3.01 8.01
CA VAL A 41 -3.08 -1.69 8.69
C VAL A 41 -4.42 -1.25 9.25
N LYS A 42 -5.53 -1.47 8.52
CA LYS A 42 -6.88 -1.21 9.03
C LYS A 42 -7.19 -1.99 10.31
N LYS A 43 -6.67 -3.20 10.46
CA LYS A 43 -6.92 -4.05 11.63
C LYS A 43 -5.93 -3.81 12.76
N ASN A 44 -4.69 -3.48 12.46
CA ASN A 44 -3.57 -3.54 13.40
C ASN A 44 -2.72 -2.26 13.44
N LEU A 45 -3.27 -1.10 13.07
CA LEU A 45 -2.50 0.17 12.99
C LEU A 45 -1.58 0.40 14.20
N GLU A 46 -2.09 0.33 15.43
CA GLU A 46 -1.28 0.53 16.65
C GLU A 46 -0.05 -0.38 16.72
N LYS A 47 -0.18 -1.65 16.31
CA LYS A 47 0.95 -2.59 16.30
C LYS A 47 2.02 -2.20 15.29
N ILE A 48 1.62 -1.57 14.18
CA ILE A 48 2.57 -1.08 13.18
C ILE A 48 3.27 0.16 13.72
N LEU A 49 2.50 1.11 14.27
CA LEU A 49 3.04 2.36 14.84
C LEU A 49 4.02 2.13 16.00
N TRP A 50 3.83 1.05 16.77
CA TRP A 50 4.70 0.71 17.91
C TRP A 50 5.74 -0.35 17.60
N SER A 51 5.86 -0.77 16.34
CA SER A 51 6.92 -1.69 15.92
C SER A 51 8.18 -0.95 15.51
N ASP A 52 9.28 -1.69 15.36
CA ASP A 52 10.54 -1.15 14.82
C ASP A 52 10.48 -0.93 13.29
N LEU A 53 9.33 -1.16 12.67
CA LEU A 53 9.15 -1.06 11.23
C LEU A 53 8.89 0.38 10.82
N ASP A 54 9.57 0.84 9.76
CA ASP A 54 9.41 2.21 9.28
C ASP A 54 8.04 2.39 8.61
N PHE A 55 7.25 3.34 9.12
CA PHE A 55 5.87 3.54 8.65
C PHE A 55 5.82 4.05 7.20
N ASP A 56 6.78 4.87 6.76
CA ASP A 56 6.85 5.32 5.36
C ASP A 56 7.10 4.12 4.46
N ASN A 57 8.08 3.27 4.78
CA ASN A 57 8.37 2.05 4.04
C ASN A 57 7.16 1.09 3.99
N TYR A 58 6.43 0.93 5.11
CA TYR A 58 5.19 0.13 5.11
C TYR A 58 4.14 0.67 4.13
N VAL A 59 3.87 1.97 4.21
CA VAL A 59 2.88 2.63 3.35
C VAL A 59 3.36 2.63 1.90
N GLU A 60 4.65 2.81 1.67
CA GLU A 60 5.25 2.76 0.34
C GLU A 60 5.07 1.40 -0.31
N ALA A 61 5.38 0.32 0.40
CA ALA A 61 5.17 -1.05 -0.04
C ALA A 61 3.69 -1.37 -0.29
N MET A 62 2.82 -0.93 0.62
CA MET A 62 1.38 -1.16 0.53
C MET A 62 0.75 -0.57 -0.73
N THR A 63 1.24 0.57 -1.22
CA THR A 63 0.65 1.25 -2.38
C THR A 63 1.59 1.33 -3.59
N MET A 64 2.62 0.48 -3.65
CA MET A 64 3.69 0.57 -4.64
C MET A 64 3.18 0.49 -6.08
N ASP A 65 2.24 -0.41 -6.35
CA ASP A 65 1.64 -0.66 -7.67
C ASP A 65 0.23 -0.06 -7.80
N TRP A 66 -0.19 0.77 -6.83
CA TRP A 66 -1.56 1.29 -6.82
C TRP A 66 -1.76 2.39 -7.86
N SER A 67 -2.66 2.14 -8.79
CA SER A 67 -2.93 3.06 -9.91
C SER A 67 -4.40 3.11 -10.37
N SER A 68 -5.37 2.84 -9.49
CA SER A 68 -6.80 2.81 -9.82
C SER A 68 -7.63 3.72 -8.90
N ASN A 69 -8.82 4.12 -9.36
CA ASN A 69 -9.76 4.90 -8.53
C ASN A 69 -10.19 4.14 -7.26
N GLU A 70 -10.28 2.80 -7.31
CA GLU A 70 -10.58 1.99 -6.13
C GLU A 70 -9.46 2.13 -5.07
N HIS A 71 -8.20 2.11 -5.50
CA HIS A 71 -7.04 2.29 -4.63
C HIS A 71 -7.05 3.67 -3.95
N LEU A 72 -7.31 4.71 -4.75
CA LEU A 72 -7.42 6.08 -4.24
C LEU A 72 -8.57 6.23 -3.24
N GLU A 73 -9.71 5.60 -3.54
CA GLU A 73 -10.87 5.58 -2.65
C GLU A 73 -10.56 4.91 -1.31
N LYS A 74 -9.79 3.80 -1.31
CA LYS A 74 -9.37 3.13 -0.06
C LYS A 74 -8.54 4.05 0.84
N LEU A 75 -7.53 4.73 0.29
CA LEU A 75 -6.69 5.64 1.07
C LEU A 75 -7.45 6.85 1.60
N THR A 76 -8.27 7.46 0.75
CA THR A 76 -9.04 8.66 1.11
C THR A 76 -10.14 8.34 2.12
N ARG A 77 -10.83 7.19 1.99
CA ARG A 77 -11.82 6.74 2.99
C ARG A 77 -11.20 6.43 4.34
N PHE A 78 -9.98 5.91 4.37
CA PHE A 78 -9.31 5.61 5.64
C PHE A 78 -9.11 6.86 6.50
N LYS A 79 -8.98 8.07 5.91
CA LYS A 79 -8.90 9.34 6.66
C LYS A 79 -10.09 9.62 7.58
N TYR A 80 -11.23 8.98 7.32
CA TYR A 80 -12.44 9.10 8.13
C TYR A 80 -12.60 7.96 9.14
N ASP A 81 -11.72 6.95 9.12
CA ASP A 81 -11.70 5.86 10.09
C ASP A 81 -11.23 6.37 11.47
N ALA A 82 -11.79 5.83 12.55
CA ALA A 82 -11.39 6.20 13.90
C ALA A 82 -9.89 5.97 14.15
N LYS A 83 -9.31 4.93 13.53
CA LYS A 83 -7.88 4.62 13.66
C LYS A 83 -6.97 5.65 13.02
N TYR A 84 -7.42 6.37 12.00
CA TYR A 84 -6.62 7.43 11.40
C TYR A 84 -6.27 8.54 12.41
N LYS A 85 -7.09 8.72 13.44
CA LYS A 85 -6.83 9.68 14.53
C LYS A 85 -5.64 9.29 15.40
N LEU A 86 -5.18 8.04 15.34
CA LEU A 86 -4.00 7.57 16.06
C LEU A 86 -2.71 8.01 15.38
N LEU A 87 -2.76 8.36 14.09
CA LEU A 87 -1.60 8.86 13.37
C LEU A 87 -1.20 10.24 13.93
N ASN A 88 0.10 10.43 14.13
CA ASN A 88 0.68 11.74 14.37
C ASN A 88 0.77 12.55 13.05
N GLU A 89 1.27 13.79 13.10
CA GLU A 89 1.32 14.66 11.92
C GLU A 89 2.31 14.17 10.85
N GLU A 90 3.40 13.53 11.23
CA GLU A 90 4.38 12.95 10.30
C GLU A 90 3.79 11.74 9.57
N GLU A 91 3.14 10.85 10.30
CA GLU A 91 2.47 9.66 9.75
C GLU A 91 1.29 10.04 8.84
N LYS A 92 0.56 11.12 9.17
CA LYS A 92 -0.47 11.68 8.27
C LYS A 92 0.16 12.23 6.99
N ALA A 93 1.30 12.90 7.06
CA ALA A 93 2.00 13.41 5.89
C ALA A 93 2.47 12.27 4.97
N ILE A 94 2.97 11.17 5.55
CA ILE A 94 3.28 9.92 4.83
C ILE A 94 2.05 9.39 4.10
N TRP A 95 0.91 9.33 4.79
CA TRP A 95 -0.35 8.87 4.20
C TRP A 95 -0.83 9.78 3.05
N ASP A 96 -0.72 11.09 3.22
CA ASP A 96 -1.09 12.08 2.20
C ASP A 96 -0.15 12.00 0.98
N LYS A 97 1.16 11.79 1.19
CA LYS A 97 2.13 11.51 0.11
C LYS A 97 1.73 10.26 -0.69
N ALA A 98 1.26 9.21 -0.03
CA ALA A 98 0.77 8.01 -0.71
C ALA A 98 -0.47 8.29 -1.57
N ILE A 99 -1.42 9.09 -1.06
CA ILE A 99 -2.59 9.54 -1.84
C ILE A 99 -2.16 10.30 -3.10
N GLN A 100 -1.22 11.26 -2.97
CA GLN A 100 -0.73 12.03 -4.10
C GLN A 100 -0.02 11.15 -5.13
N ARG A 101 0.76 10.16 -4.68
CA ARG A 101 1.43 9.20 -5.57
C ARG A 101 0.42 8.37 -6.36
N VAL A 102 -0.58 7.79 -5.70
CA VAL A 102 -1.63 7.00 -6.38
C VAL A 102 -2.41 7.86 -7.39
N TYR A 103 -2.73 9.10 -7.03
CA TYR A 103 -3.34 10.05 -7.95
C TYR A 103 -2.46 10.30 -9.18
N GLY A 104 -1.16 10.56 -8.98
CA GLY A 104 -0.18 10.73 -10.06
C GLY A 104 -0.08 9.51 -10.97
N ASN A 105 -0.13 8.29 -10.42
CA ASN A 105 -0.13 7.06 -11.20
C ASN A 105 -1.39 6.92 -12.08
N ILE A 106 -2.56 7.27 -11.54
CA ILE A 106 -3.83 7.26 -12.28
C ILE A 106 -3.77 8.27 -13.44
N ASP A 107 -3.29 9.48 -13.18
CA ASP A 107 -3.14 10.52 -14.20
C ASP A 107 -2.15 10.09 -15.29
N TRP A 108 -1.00 9.54 -14.89
CA TRP A 108 -0.01 9.03 -15.84
C TRP A 108 -0.60 7.95 -16.74
N LEU A 109 -1.31 6.97 -16.18
CA LEU A 109 -1.96 5.92 -16.99
C LEU A 109 -3.03 6.49 -17.92
N THR A 110 -3.84 7.43 -17.44
CA THR A 110 -4.89 8.07 -18.24
C THR A 110 -4.30 8.78 -19.47
N ASN A 111 -3.17 9.46 -19.29
CA ASN A 111 -2.54 10.26 -20.34
C ASN A 111 -1.59 9.45 -21.25
N ASN A 112 -1.03 8.33 -20.77
CA ASN A 112 0.04 7.62 -21.49
C ASN A 112 -0.32 6.20 -21.95
N ALA A 113 -1.33 5.53 -21.36
CA ALA A 113 -1.62 4.13 -21.69
C ALA A 113 -2.02 3.93 -23.16
N LYS A 114 -2.95 4.76 -23.67
CA LYS A 114 -3.39 4.67 -25.07
C LYS A 114 -2.25 4.93 -26.07
N PRO A 115 -1.48 6.03 -25.97
CA PRO A 115 -0.33 6.25 -26.84
C PRO A 115 0.67 5.08 -26.87
N ILE A 116 0.96 4.47 -25.73
CA ILE A 116 1.87 3.32 -25.64
C ILE A 116 1.28 2.10 -26.36
N LEU A 117 0.01 1.78 -26.12
CA LEU A 117 -0.68 0.67 -26.79
C LEU A 117 -0.74 0.86 -28.31
N ASP A 118 -0.97 2.09 -28.77
CA ASP A 118 -1.01 2.42 -30.19
C ASP A 118 0.40 2.29 -30.82
N TRP A 119 1.46 2.66 -30.09
CA TRP A 119 2.85 2.48 -30.53
C TRP A 119 3.22 1.00 -30.67
N ILE A 120 2.88 0.17 -29.66
CA ILE A 120 3.16 -1.28 -29.68
C ILE A 120 2.48 -1.93 -30.89
N LYS A 121 1.19 -1.67 -31.09
CA LYS A 121 0.41 -2.23 -32.23
C LYS A 121 0.94 -1.80 -33.60
N GLY A 122 1.60 -0.64 -33.68
CA GLY A 122 2.21 -0.15 -34.92
C GLY A 122 3.57 -0.79 -35.25
N HIS A 123 4.14 -1.58 -34.33
CA HIS A 123 5.45 -2.23 -34.47
C HIS A 123 5.41 -3.75 -34.22
N GLU A 124 4.21 -4.33 -34.15
CA GLU A 124 3.96 -5.78 -34.32
C GLU A 124 3.83 -6.11 -35.81
#